data_AF-X0Z3W9-F1
#
_entry.id   AF-X0Z3W9-F1
#
_cell.length_a   1.000
_cell.length_b   1.000
_cell.length_c   1.000
_cell.angle_alpha   90.00
_cell.angle_beta   90.00
_cell.angle_gamma   90.00
#
_symmetry.space_group_name_H-M   'P 1'
#
loop_
_entity.id
_entity.type
_entity.pdbx_description
1 polymer ?
#
loop_
_entity_poly.entity_id
_entity_poly.type
_entity_poly.pdbx_seq_one_letter_code
_entity_poly.pdbx_strand_id
1 'polypeptide(L)'
;DGSGRRIRIWDTCQFPLFTLETSGHNPRTTKLPRVRQRIYHKFNYYPKNYNIIGCVGCGRCIINCPVNSDIRNIFTSVENISSKTEV
;
A
#
# COMPACT_ATOMS: atom_id res chain seq x y z
N ASP A 1 9.03 -4.41 -39.73
CA ASP A 1 8.50 -5.62 -39.06
C ASP A 1 7.95 -5.28 -37.68
N GLY A 2 6.63 -5.08 -37.59
CA GLY A 2 5.93 -4.55 -36.41
C GLY A 2 5.51 -5.61 -35.38
N SER A 3 6.41 -6.48 -34.94
CA SER A 3 6.09 -7.57 -34.01
C SER A 3 6.28 -7.17 -32.53
N GLY A 4 5.40 -6.30 -32.02
CA GLY A 4 5.31 -6.01 -30.57
C GLY A 4 4.42 -7.03 -29.84
N ARG A 5 4.84 -7.52 -28.66
CA ARG A 5 4.02 -8.39 -27.80
C ARG A 5 3.54 -7.64 -26.56
N ARG A 6 2.23 -7.64 -26.32
CA ARG A 6 1.66 -7.18 -25.05
C ARG A 6 1.77 -8.28 -23.99
N ILE A 7 2.26 -7.92 -22.81
CA ILE A 7 2.36 -8.80 -21.65
C ILE A 7 1.59 -8.19 -20.49
N ARG A 8 0.95 -9.04 -19.69
CA ARG A 8 0.35 -8.66 -18.41
C ARG A 8 1.27 -9.12 -17.30
N ILE A 9 1.55 -8.21 -16.36
CA ILE A 9 2.40 -8.47 -15.20
C ILE A 9 1.59 -8.05 -13.96
N TRP A 10 1.75 -8.79 -12.87
CA TRP A 10 1.21 -8.40 -11.58
C TRP A 10 1.96 -7.18 -11.06
N ASP A 11 1.24 -6.13 -10.70
CA ASP A 11 1.81 -4.91 -10.13
C ASP A 11 1.04 -4.47 -8.88
N THR A 12 1.71 -3.72 -8.02
CA THR A 12 1.15 -3.17 -6.80
C THR A 12 1.90 -1.90 -6.40
N CYS A 13 1.20 -0.99 -5.72
CA CYS A 13 1.79 0.25 -5.19
C CYS A 13 2.92 0.03 -4.16
N GLN A 14 3.14 -1.22 -3.73
CA GLN A 14 4.24 -1.60 -2.85
C GLN A 14 5.55 -1.94 -3.59
N PHE A 15 5.50 -2.12 -4.90
CA PHE A 15 6.67 -2.42 -5.71
C PHE A 15 7.50 -1.17 -5.99
N PRO A 16 8.84 -1.29 -6.10
CA PRO A 16 9.71 -0.14 -6.38
C PRO A 16 9.35 0.53 -7.70
N LEU A 17 9.06 -0.28 -8.73
CA LEU A 17 8.79 0.20 -10.08
C LEU A 17 7.52 1.05 -10.17
N PHE A 18 6.53 0.83 -9.31
CA PHE A 18 5.26 1.56 -9.35
C PHE A 18 5.44 3.08 -9.17
N THR A 19 6.44 3.50 -8.39
CA THR A 19 6.77 4.92 -8.18
C THR A 19 8.12 5.32 -8.75
N LEU A 20 8.74 4.48 -9.57
CA LEU A 20 9.99 4.86 -10.21
C LEU A 20 9.68 5.82 -11.36
N GLU A 21 10.18 7.04 -11.24
CA GLU A 21 10.03 8.07 -12.26
C GLU A 21 11.01 7.81 -13.42
N THR A 22 10.69 8.31 -14.61
CA THR A 22 11.57 8.23 -15.79
C THR A 22 12.93 8.90 -15.56
N SER A 23 13.00 9.87 -14.65
CA SER A 23 14.25 10.52 -14.21
C SER A 23 15.20 9.59 -13.45
N GLY A 24 14.73 8.39 -13.07
CA GLY A 24 15.42 7.47 -12.17
C GLY A 24 15.20 7.78 -10.69
N HIS A 25 14.55 8.89 -10.36
CA HIS A 25 14.17 9.20 -8.98
C HIS A 25 13.02 8.31 -8.53
N ASN A 26 13.04 7.90 -7.26
CA ASN A 26 11.92 7.21 -6.65
C ASN A 26 11.59 7.85 -5.29
N PRO A 27 10.46 8.54 -5.14
CA PRO A 27 10.10 9.20 -3.89
C PRO A 27 9.84 8.20 -2.75
N ARG A 28 9.73 6.89 -3.03
CA ARG A 28 9.55 5.82 -2.04
C ARG A 28 10.62 4.74 -2.24
N THR A 29 11.88 5.09 -2.04
CA THR A 29 13.04 4.20 -2.21
C THR A 29 13.01 2.95 -1.32
N THR A 30 12.53 3.05 -0.07
CA THR A 30 12.53 1.94 0.88
C THR A 30 11.16 1.27 1.04
N LYS A 31 11.11 0.10 1.68
CA LYS A 31 9.85 -0.65 1.90
C LYS A 31 8.86 0.09 2.80
N LEU A 32 9.37 0.75 3.85
CA LEU A 32 8.57 1.46 4.85
C LEU A 32 7.63 2.52 4.24
N PRO A 33 8.08 3.51 3.45
CA PRO A 33 7.20 4.50 2.84
C PRO A 33 6.18 3.89 1.86
N ARG A 34 6.50 2.76 1.22
CA ARG A 34 5.56 2.04 0.35
C ARG A 34 4.47 1.32 1.12
N VAL A 35 4.82 0.65 2.23
CA VAL A 35 3.84 0.05 3.15
C VAL A 35 2.96 1.13 3.76
N ARG A 36 3.56 2.25 4.21
CA ARG A 36 2.83 3.42 4.69
C ARG A 36 1.84 3.93 3.66
N GLN A 37 2.23 4.03 2.38
CA GLN A 37 1.33 4.47 1.31
C GLN A 37 0.10 3.58 1.18
N ARG A 38 0.27 2.25 1.20
CA ARG A 38 -0.86 1.29 1.10
C ARG A 38 -1.87 1.47 2.22
N ILE A 39 -1.40 1.73 3.44
CA ILE A 39 -2.24 1.98 4.62
C ILE A 39 -2.90 3.35 4.50
N TYR A 40 -2.12 4.39 4.18
CA TYR A 40 -2.60 5.77 4.15
C TYR A 40 -3.63 5.99 3.05
N HIS A 41 -3.50 5.37 1.88
CA HIS A 41 -4.54 5.43 0.85
C HIS A 41 -5.88 4.89 1.37
N LYS A 42 -5.92 3.99 2.36
CA LYS A 42 -7.16 3.43 2.88
C LYS A 42 -7.72 4.22 4.06
N PHE A 43 -6.85 4.65 4.97
CA PHE A 43 -7.27 5.14 6.29
C PHE A 43 -6.90 6.60 6.59
N ASN A 44 -6.14 7.27 5.71
CA ASN A 44 -5.74 8.67 5.92
C ASN A 44 -6.17 9.54 4.75
N TYR A 45 -5.67 9.26 3.55
CA TYR A 45 -5.90 10.08 2.36
C TYR A 45 -7.35 9.98 1.86
N TYR A 46 -7.92 8.77 1.79
CA TYR A 46 -9.31 8.59 1.36
C TYR A 46 -10.31 9.26 2.32
N PRO A 47 -10.21 9.06 3.65
CA PRO A 47 -11.07 9.76 4.59
C PRO A 47 -10.92 11.28 4.50
N LYS A 48 -9.69 11.80 4.38
CA LYS A 48 -9.45 13.25 4.27
C LYS A 48 -10.01 13.86 3.00
N ASN A 49 -9.87 13.18 1.87
CA ASN A 49 -10.23 13.75 0.57
C ASN A 49 -11.70 13.52 0.20
N TYR A 50 -12.29 12.43 0.68
CA TYR A 50 -13.59 11.93 0.20
C TYR A 50 -14.55 11.53 1.33
N ASN A 51 -14.16 11.69 2.60
CA ASN A 51 -14.94 11.27 3.77
C ASN A 51 -15.39 9.80 3.74
N ILE A 52 -14.58 8.93 3.12
CA ILE A 52 -14.83 7.49 3.03
C ILE A 52 -13.59 6.70 3.42
N ILE A 53 -13.78 5.54 4.05
CA ILE A 53 -12.70 4.59 4.34
C ILE A 53 -12.44 3.76 3.09
N GLY A 54 -11.21 3.78 2.57
CA GLY A 54 -10.82 3.03 1.36
C GLY A 54 -10.63 1.52 1.58
N CYS A 55 -10.88 1.03 2.80
CA CYS A 55 -10.95 -0.40 3.11
C CYS A 55 -12.41 -0.84 3.18
N VAL A 56 -12.83 -1.69 2.25
CA VAL A 56 -14.20 -2.23 2.15
C VAL A 56 -14.33 -3.68 2.66
N GLY A 57 -13.32 -4.19 3.37
CA GLY A 57 -13.37 -5.57 3.89
C GLY A 57 -13.19 -6.69 2.84
N CYS A 58 -12.68 -6.39 1.64
CA CYS A 58 -12.61 -7.36 0.53
C CYS A 58 -11.63 -8.54 0.71
N GLY A 59 -10.91 -8.65 1.83
CA GLY A 59 -10.02 -9.80 2.11
C GLY A 59 -8.74 -9.94 1.26
N ARG A 60 -8.57 -9.14 0.20
CA ARG A 60 -7.40 -9.24 -0.72
C ARG A 60 -6.04 -9.06 -0.06
N CYS A 61 -5.99 -8.42 1.11
CA CYS A 61 -4.74 -8.29 1.87
C CYS A 61 -4.23 -9.63 2.42
N ILE A 62 -5.10 -10.62 2.62
CA ILE A 62 -4.74 -11.94 3.11
C ILE A 62 -4.67 -12.91 1.93
N ILE A 63 -5.73 -12.95 1.12
CA ILE A 63 -5.91 -13.96 0.05
C ILE A 63 -4.88 -13.78 -1.07
N ASN A 64 -4.61 -12.54 -1.49
CA ASN A 64 -3.81 -12.26 -2.68
C ASN A 64 -2.39 -11.80 -2.35
N CYS A 65 -2.06 -11.59 -1.07
CA CYS A 65 -0.76 -11.04 -0.73
C CYS A 65 0.31 -12.14 -0.76
N PRO A 66 1.38 -12.00 -1.58
CA PRO A 66 2.41 -13.02 -1.71
C PRO A 66 3.25 -13.22 -0.44
N VAL A 67 3.19 -12.26 0.49
CA VAL A 67 3.95 -12.26 1.75
C VAL A 67 3.05 -12.30 2.98
N ASN A 68 1.75 -12.59 2.79
CA ASN A 68 0.76 -12.70 3.87
C ASN A 68 0.67 -11.46 4.79
N SER A 69 0.75 -10.26 4.19
CA SER A 69 0.66 -8.99 4.94
C SER A 69 -0.79 -8.60 5.23
N ASP A 70 -1.24 -8.87 6.45
CA ASP A 70 -2.56 -8.49 6.94
C ASP A 70 -2.58 -7.05 7.46
N ILE A 71 -3.43 -6.22 6.87
CA ILE A 71 -3.57 -4.81 7.24
C ILE A 71 -4.28 -4.61 8.59
N ARG A 72 -5.07 -5.60 9.04
CA ARG A 72 -5.76 -5.58 10.35
C ARG A 72 -4.74 -5.63 11.47
N ASN A 73 -3.78 -6.55 11.36
CA ASN A 73 -2.69 -6.70 12.33
C ASN A 73 -1.88 -5.41 12.46
N ILE A 74 -1.65 -4.70 11.35
CA ILE A 74 -0.94 -3.42 11.37
C ILE A 74 -1.76 -2.38 12.14
N PHE A 75 -3.07 -2.31 11.89
CA PHE A 75 -3.94 -1.36 12.58
C PHE A 75 -4.02 -1.64 14.08
N THR A 76 -4.26 -2.89 14.48
CA THR A 76 -4.23 -3.33 15.88
C THR A 76 -2.89 -3.02 16.55
N SER A 77 -1.78 -3.18 15.83
CA SER A 77 -0.45 -2.83 16.36
C SER A 77 -0.31 -1.33 16.61
N VAL A 78 -0.81 -0.49 15.71
CA VAL A 78 -0.78 0.98 15.87
C VAL A 78 -1.68 1.41 17.01
N GLU A 79 -2.89 0.85 17.12
CA GLU A 79 -3.83 1.13 18.22
C GLU A 79 -3.23 0.78 19.59
N ASN A 80 -2.58 -0.38 19.70
CA ASN A 80 -1.88 -0.82 20.91
C ASN A 80 -0.66 0.04 21.28
N ILE A 81 -0.08 0.76 20.32
CA ILE A 81 1.00 1.73 20.58
C ILE A 81 0.39 3.05 21.04
N SER A 82 -0.68 3.51 20.39
CA SER A 82 -1.39 4.74 20.74
C SER A 82 -1.85 4.69 22.21
N SER A 83 -2.46 3.59 22.63
CA SER A 83 -2.93 3.39 24.01
C SER A 83 -1.81 3.34 25.06
N LYS A 84 -0.56 3.11 24.66
CA LYS A 84 0.62 3.13 25.56
C LYS A 84 1.33 4.47 25.59
N THR A 85 1.06 5.35 24.62
CA THR A 85 1.75 6.64 24.46
C THR A 85 1.01 7.77 25.17
N GLU A 86 -0.23 7.53 25.63
CA GLU A 86 -1.03 8.47 26.43
C GLU A 86 -0.79 8.33 27.96
N VAL A 87 0.34 7.72 28.36
CA VAL A 87 0.81 7.65 29.77
C VAL A 87 2.10 8.44 29.92
#